data_AF-A0A962R800-F1
#
_entry.id   AF-A0A962R800-F1
#
_cell.length_a   1.000
_cell.length_b   1.000
_cell.length_c   1.000
_cell.angle_alpha   90.00
_cell.angle_beta   90.00
_cell.angle_gamma   90.00
#
_symmetry.space_group_name_H-M   'P 1'
#
loop_
_entity.id
_entity.type
_entity.pdbx_description
1 polymer ?
#
loop_
_entity_poly.entity_id
_entity_poly.type
_entity_poly.pdbx_seq_one_letter_code
_entity_poly.pdbx_strand_id
1 'polypeptide(L)'
;GNCGMNDMFNKNLLISLLGVASLVVPGLANALVYQVNTGSGWQNLTTLSSAQTATQHYGPLNIGPGYAESDTAFMWLHTNTNTGDVAWGTLLDVNSDVTDGSANITLEGLPNSAYISFRDDGHEPGNIVAGTLNANWLWWGCCTDGVVIDGMDGEWQVDVELTSYTGINNWYFLTGDVNAPDRIALSDDFSVRAIDGASIPVPAPLALFALGGVGVLLRNRRRARG
;
A
#
# COMPACT_ATOMS: atom_id res chain seq x y z
N GLY A 1 -11.01 31.03 -62.43
CA GLY A 1 -11.48 31.25 -61.05
C GLY A 1 -11.79 29.91 -60.43
N ASN A 2 -11.01 29.50 -59.44
CA ASN A 2 -11.32 28.43 -58.49
C ASN A 2 -10.15 28.37 -57.50
N CYS A 3 -10.12 29.35 -56.60
CA CYS A 3 -9.15 29.43 -55.52
C CYS A 3 -9.94 29.93 -54.30
N GLY A 4 -10.35 29.03 -53.41
CA GLY A 4 -11.10 29.47 -52.22
C GLY A 4 -11.67 28.41 -51.30
N MET A 5 -11.90 27.16 -51.73
CA MET A 5 -12.59 26.19 -50.86
C MET A 5 -11.69 25.33 -49.96
N ASN A 6 -10.39 25.19 -50.26
CA ASN A 6 -9.50 24.33 -49.46
C ASN A 6 -8.99 24.99 -48.17
N ASP A 7 -9.09 26.32 -48.05
CA ASP A 7 -8.48 27.07 -46.94
C ASP A 7 -9.43 27.24 -45.73
N MET A 8 -10.74 27.11 -45.94
CA MET A 8 -11.72 27.17 -44.85
C MET A 8 -11.83 25.86 -44.06
N PHE A 9 -11.64 24.70 -44.70
CA PHE A 9 -11.76 23.40 -44.03
C PHE A 9 -10.64 23.15 -43.00
N ASN A 10 -9.43 23.70 -43.25
CA ASN A 10 -8.28 23.53 -42.36
C ASN A 10 -8.33 24.39 -41.09
N LYS A 11 -8.99 25.56 -41.13
CA LYS A 11 -9.07 26.46 -39.97
C LYS A 11 -10.08 25.96 -38.92
N ASN A 12 -11.20 25.38 -39.37
CA ASN A 12 -12.21 24.84 -38.47
C ASN A 12 -11.74 23.56 -37.76
N LEU A 13 -10.96 22.70 -38.43
CA LEU A 13 -10.39 21.51 -37.79
C LEU A 13 -9.36 21.87 -36.69
N LEU A 14 -8.57 22.93 -36.90
CA LEU A 14 -7.57 23.39 -35.95
C LEU A 14 -8.20 23.99 -34.68
N ILE A 15 -9.28 24.78 -34.84
CA ILE A 15 -10.01 25.37 -33.72
C ILE A 15 -10.75 24.29 -32.92
N SER A 16 -11.32 23.28 -33.59
CA SER A 16 -11.93 22.13 -32.91
C SER A 16 -10.92 21.29 -32.13
N LEU A 17 -9.69 21.10 -32.62
CA LEU A 17 -8.63 20.40 -31.87
C LEU A 17 -8.15 21.21 -30.65
N LEU A 18 -8.08 22.55 -30.75
CA LEU A 18 -7.74 23.42 -29.63
C LEU A 18 -8.82 23.45 -28.54
N GLY A 19 -10.10 23.36 -28.91
CA GLY A 19 -11.22 23.31 -27.95
C GLY A 19 -11.34 22.00 -27.18
N VAL A 20 -10.97 20.87 -27.80
CA VAL A 20 -10.98 19.55 -27.12
C VAL A 20 -9.79 19.40 -26.16
N ALA A 21 -8.65 20.06 -26.44
CA ALA A 21 -7.50 20.07 -25.53
C ALA A 21 -7.74 20.86 -24.23
N SER A 22 -8.69 21.81 -24.20
CA SER A 22 -9.02 22.60 -23.01
C SER A 22 -10.00 21.92 -22.04
N LEU A 23 -10.61 20.79 -22.41
CA LEU A 23 -11.53 20.02 -21.56
C LEU A 23 -10.86 18.83 -20.87
N VAL A 24 -9.54 18.84 -20.86
CA VAL A 24 -8.73 17.79 -20.27
C VAL A 24 -8.52 18.15 -18.80
N VAL A 25 -9.45 17.72 -17.95
CA VAL A 25 -9.26 17.77 -16.50
C VAL A 25 -8.17 16.74 -16.16
N PRO A 26 -6.98 17.14 -15.67
CA PRO A 26 -6.02 16.17 -15.16
C PRO A 26 -6.71 15.40 -14.03
N GLY A 27 -6.79 14.08 -14.16
CA GLY A 27 -7.14 13.23 -13.03
C GLY A 27 -6.06 13.44 -11.96
N LEU A 28 -6.46 13.79 -10.75
CA LEU A 28 -5.58 13.71 -9.60
C LEU A 28 -5.61 12.27 -9.14
N ALA A 29 -4.47 11.58 -9.21
CA ALA A 29 -4.29 10.36 -8.45
C ALA A 29 -3.75 10.79 -7.09
N ASN A 30 -4.55 10.60 -6.04
CA ASN A 30 -4.03 10.72 -4.68
C ASN A 30 -3.37 9.38 -4.34
N ALA A 31 -2.08 9.43 -4.04
CA ALA A 31 -1.37 8.28 -3.49
C ALA A 31 -1.40 8.42 -1.98
N LEU A 32 -1.90 7.41 -1.26
CA LEU A 32 -1.80 7.40 0.20
C LEU A 32 -0.33 7.36 0.61
N VAL A 33 0.01 8.12 1.64
CA VAL A 33 1.31 8.09 2.30
C VAL A 33 1.14 7.36 3.62
N TYR A 34 1.92 6.31 3.81
CA TYR A 34 1.93 5.54 5.05
C TYR A 34 3.00 6.04 5.99
N GLN A 35 2.71 6.09 7.28
CA GLN A 35 3.67 6.54 8.28
C GLN A 35 3.54 5.74 9.57
N VAL A 36 4.65 5.60 10.30
CA VAL A 36 4.72 5.04 11.65
C VAL A 36 5.24 6.07 12.64
N ASN A 37 4.74 6.07 13.87
CA ASN A 37 5.23 6.88 14.97
C ASN A 37 5.54 6.00 16.17
N THR A 38 6.82 5.87 16.49
CA THR A 38 7.36 5.08 17.60
C THR A 38 7.69 5.94 18.83
N GLY A 39 6.98 7.06 18.99
CA GLY A 39 7.21 8.05 20.05
C GLY A 39 8.26 9.14 19.70
N SER A 40 9.04 8.95 18.64
CA SER A 40 10.03 9.94 18.16
C SER A 40 9.50 10.88 17.06
N GLY A 41 8.25 10.67 16.63
CA GLY A 41 7.62 11.38 15.52
C GLY A 41 7.31 10.47 14.34
N TRP A 42 6.61 11.01 13.34
CA TRP A 42 6.17 10.28 12.16
C TRP A 42 7.31 10.05 11.16
N GLN A 43 7.50 8.79 10.78
CA GLN A 43 8.43 8.33 9.76
C GLN A 43 7.64 7.73 8.60
N ASN A 44 8.06 7.99 7.35
CA ASN A 44 7.38 7.42 6.18
C ASN A 44 7.67 5.92 6.05
N LEU A 45 6.63 5.18 5.66
CA LEU A 45 6.70 3.77 5.34
C LEU A 45 6.58 3.57 3.82
N THR A 46 7.34 2.61 3.31
CA THR A 46 7.10 1.97 2.01
C THR A 46 6.47 0.60 2.27
N THR A 47 5.32 0.31 1.67
CA THR A 47 4.64 -0.99 1.85
C THR A 47 5.43 -2.12 1.18
N LEU A 48 5.36 -3.31 1.75
CA LEU A 48 5.88 -4.52 1.13
C LEU A 48 4.99 -4.87 -0.06
N SER A 49 5.50 -4.69 -1.27
CA SER A 49 4.67 -4.73 -2.49
C SER A 49 4.96 -5.96 -3.33
N SER A 50 3.92 -6.72 -3.71
CA SER A 50 4.04 -7.86 -4.63
C SER A 50 2.71 -8.14 -5.34
N ALA A 51 2.71 -9.04 -6.33
CA ALA A 51 1.50 -9.45 -7.06
C ALA A 51 0.60 -10.43 -6.27
N GLN A 52 1.06 -10.93 -5.12
CA GLN A 52 0.33 -11.88 -4.28
C GLN A 52 -0.76 -11.17 -3.47
N THR A 53 -1.73 -11.92 -2.93
CA THR A 53 -2.56 -11.39 -1.84
C THR A 53 -1.76 -11.30 -0.54
N ALA A 54 -2.20 -10.51 0.43
CA ALA A 54 -1.52 -10.40 1.72
C ALA A 54 -1.48 -11.74 2.46
N THR A 55 -2.57 -12.53 2.43
CA THR A 55 -2.59 -13.90 2.95
C THR A 55 -1.58 -14.82 2.27
N GLN A 56 -1.44 -14.72 0.94
CA GLN A 56 -0.43 -15.50 0.21
C GLN A 56 0.99 -15.06 0.56
N HIS A 57 1.18 -13.76 0.81
CA HIS A 57 2.46 -13.19 1.22
C HIS A 57 2.85 -13.63 2.64
N TYR A 58 1.90 -13.78 3.56
CA TYR A 58 2.13 -14.26 4.93
C TYR A 58 2.89 -15.60 4.98
N GLY A 59 2.53 -16.57 4.12
CA GLY A 59 3.16 -17.90 4.13
C GLY A 59 4.70 -17.86 4.00
N PRO A 60 5.26 -17.22 2.96
CA PRO A 60 6.70 -17.01 2.83
C PRO A 60 7.37 -16.29 4.02
N LEU A 61 6.67 -15.37 4.69
CA LEU A 61 7.22 -14.61 5.83
C LEU A 61 7.56 -15.54 7.01
N ASN A 62 6.73 -16.57 7.20
CA ASN A 62 6.87 -17.56 8.27
C ASN A 62 8.14 -18.44 8.12
N ILE A 63 8.79 -18.47 6.95
CA ILE A 63 9.94 -19.35 6.66
C ILE A 63 11.16 -18.60 6.09
N GLY A 64 11.06 -17.29 5.91
CA GLY A 64 12.05 -16.49 5.19
C GLY A 64 13.00 -15.73 6.10
N PRO A 65 14.32 -15.69 5.81
CA PRO A 65 15.25 -14.83 6.54
C PRO A 65 14.84 -13.36 6.37
N GLY A 66 14.88 -12.61 7.46
CA GLY A 66 14.48 -11.20 7.48
C GLY A 66 13.04 -10.96 7.91
N TYR A 67 12.19 -12.00 7.87
CA TYR A 67 10.76 -11.91 8.11
C TYR A 67 10.25 -12.68 9.34
N ALA A 68 11.03 -13.64 9.82
CA ALA A 68 10.79 -14.34 11.07
C ALA A 68 12.12 -14.52 11.81
N GLU A 69 12.09 -14.34 13.12
CA GLU A 69 13.23 -14.44 14.03
C GLU A 69 12.71 -14.91 15.39
N SER A 70 13.53 -15.72 16.05
CA SER A 70 13.27 -16.23 17.40
C SER A 70 12.90 -15.09 18.35
N ASP A 71 11.86 -15.31 19.16
CA ASP A 71 11.36 -14.38 20.16
C ASP A 71 11.13 -12.94 19.62
N THR A 72 10.69 -12.79 18.36
CA THR A 72 10.54 -11.48 17.71
C THR A 72 9.19 -11.36 17.00
N ALA A 73 8.55 -10.20 17.14
CA ALA A 73 7.32 -9.90 16.42
C ALA A 73 7.54 -8.87 15.30
N PHE A 74 6.88 -9.11 14.18
CA PHE A 74 6.94 -8.29 12.98
C PHE A 74 5.55 -7.81 12.61
N MET A 75 5.45 -6.54 12.24
CA MET A 75 4.23 -5.95 11.66
C MET A 75 4.57 -5.28 10.33
N TRP A 76 3.63 -5.26 9.39
CA TRP A 76 3.87 -4.66 8.08
C TRP A 76 2.58 -4.20 7.41
N LEU A 77 2.74 -3.35 6.40
CA LEU A 77 1.74 -3.11 5.38
C LEU A 77 2.14 -3.82 4.10
N HIS A 78 1.21 -4.58 3.53
CA HIS A 78 1.38 -5.23 2.23
C HIS A 78 0.51 -4.56 1.19
N THR A 79 1.04 -4.35 -0.02
CA THR A 79 0.26 -3.86 -1.16
C THR A 79 0.25 -4.89 -2.28
N ASN A 80 -0.94 -5.29 -2.71
CA ASN A 80 -1.09 -6.11 -3.91
C ASN A 80 -0.93 -5.24 -5.16
N THR A 81 0.14 -5.44 -5.94
CA THR A 81 0.44 -4.62 -7.11
C THR A 81 -0.54 -4.81 -8.27
N ASN A 82 -1.36 -5.86 -8.26
CA ASN A 82 -2.37 -6.09 -9.30
C ASN A 82 -3.67 -5.34 -9.02
N THR A 83 -4.05 -5.18 -7.76
CA THR A 83 -5.34 -4.58 -7.36
C THR A 83 -5.18 -3.21 -6.72
N GLY A 84 -4.03 -2.94 -6.11
CA GLY A 84 -3.79 -1.75 -5.29
C GLY A 84 -4.24 -1.91 -3.83
N ASP A 85 -4.84 -3.06 -3.48
CA ASP A 85 -5.35 -3.30 -2.13
C ASP A 85 -4.21 -3.31 -1.11
N VAL A 86 -4.48 -2.75 0.07
CA VAL A 86 -3.54 -2.72 1.19
C VAL A 86 -4.07 -3.54 2.34
N ALA A 87 -3.16 -4.27 2.97
CA ALA A 87 -3.43 -5.11 4.12
C ALA A 87 -2.41 -4.85 5.23
N TRP A 88 -2.85 -5.05 6.46
CA TRP A 88 -1.98 -5.16 7.62
C TRP A 88 -1.62 -6.62 7.85
N GLY A 89 -0.37 -6.89 8.23
CA GLY A 89 0.01 -8.19 8.74
C GLY A 89 0.79 -8.10 10.04
N THR A 90 0.62 -9.13 10.88
CA THR A 90 1.38 -9.36 12.11
C THR A 90 1.87 -10.80 12.11
N LEU A 91 3.12 -11.02 12.50
CA LEU A 91 3.75 -12.32 12.71
C LEU A 91 4.47 -12.30 14.06
N LEU A 92 4.32 -13.35 14.85
CA LEU A 92 4.93 -13.52 16.16
C LEU A 92 5.82 -14.76 16.11
N ASP A 93 7.08 -14.56 16.44
CA ASP A 93 8.10 -15.63 16.51
C ASP A 93 8.38 -16.29 15.14
N VAL A 94 9.22 -17.33 15.15
CA VAL A 94 9.53 -18.16 13.98
C VAL A 94 9.16 -19.62 14.25
N ASN A 95 8.62 -20.31 13.24
CA ASN A 95 8.25 -21.73 13.31
C ASN A 95 9.41 -22.74 13.51
N SER A 96 10.61 -22.25 13.81
CA SER A 96 11.77 -23.09 14.12
C SER A 96 12.28 -22.86 15.54
N ASP A 97 11.64 -21.95 16.27
CA ASP A 97 11.95 -21.71 17.66
C ASP A 97 11.43 -22.83 18.55
N VAL A 98 12.09 -23.02 19.68
CA VAL A 98 11.77 -23.99 20.73
C VAL A 98 11.19 -23.33 21.97
N THR A 99 11.08 -22.00 21.99
CA THR A 99 10.46 -21.21 23.05
C THR A 99 8.95 -21.11 22.86
N ASP A 100 8.24 -20.94 23.97
CA ASP A 100 6.82 -20.62 24.00
C ASP A 100 6.62 -19.15 24.33
N GLY A 101 5.43 -18.64 24.00
CA GLY A 101 5.14 -17.25 24.26
C GLY A 101 3.67 -16.90 24.22
N SER A 102 3.41 -15.67 24.60
CA SER A 102 2.08 -15.07 24.55
C SER A 102 2.18 -13.59 24.26
N ALA A 103 1.18 -13.04 23.57
CA ALA A 103 1.07 -11.61 23.36
C ALA A 103 -0.39 -11.16 23.34
N ASN A 104 -0.66 -10.04 24.00
CA ASN A 104 -1.93 -9.33 23.94
C ASN A 104 -1.69 -7.96 23.30
N ILE A 105 -2.23 -7.77 22.09
CA ILE A 105 -2.12 -6.52 21.34
C ILE A 105 -3.51 -6.01 21.02
N THR A 106 -3.69 -4.71 21.22
CA THR A 106 -4.89 -4.00 20.79
C THR A 106 -4.53 -3.11 19.60
N LEU A 107 -5.31 -3.22 18.53
CA LEU A 107 -5.25 -2.31 17.38
C LEU A 107 -6.55 -1.50 17.38
N GLU A 108 -6.47 -0.21 17.68
CA GLU A 108 -7.60 0.72 17.70
C GLU A 108 -7.57 1.65 16.49
N GLY A 109 -8.72 1.95 15.88
CA GLY A 109 -8.80 2.87 14.74
C GLY A 109 -8.67 2.20 13.36
N LEU A 110 -8.88 0.88 13.30
CA LEU A 110 -9.01 0.17 12.03
C LEU A 110 -10.18 0.75 11.20
N PRO A 111 -10.02 0.93 9.88
CA PRO A 111 -11.08 1.45 9.03
C PRO A 111 -12.30 0.51 8.99
N ASN A 112 -13.48 1.04 8.69
CA ASN A 112 -14.72 0.25 8.64
C ASN A 112 -14.71 -0.86 7.58
N SER A 113 -13.83 -0.76 6.59
CA SER A 113 -13.60 -1.77 5.56
C SER A 113 -12.72 -2.93 6.04
N ALA A 114 -12.03 -2.79 7.18
CA ALA A 114 -11.09 -3.78 7.66
C ALA A 114 -11.78 -5.09 8.05
N TYR A 115 -11.22 -6.21 7.60
CA TYR A 115 -11.65 -7.55 8.00
C TYR A 115 -10.46 -8.49 8.10
N ILE A 116 -10.55 -9.47 9.01
CA ILE A 116 -9.51 -10.48 9.18
C ILE A 116 -9.64 -11.50 8.04
N SER A 117 -8.63 -11.57 7.18
CA SER A 117 -8.59 -12.48 6.04
C SER A 117 -7.80 -13.76 6.30
N PHE A 118 -6.90 -13.72 7.29
CA PHE A 118 -6.12 -14.88 7.72
C PHE A 118 -5.85 -14.84 9.22
N ARG A 119 -5.76 -16.04 9.79
CA ARG A 119 -5.38 -16.33 11.18
C ARG A 119 -4.53 -17.59 11.14
N ASP A 120 -3.44 -17.61 11.89
CA ASP A 120 -2.61 -18.82 11.96
C ASP A 120 -3.41 -19.94 12.63
N ASP A 121 -4.04 -19.63 13.76
CA ASP A 121 -4.87 -20.55 14.52
C ASP A 121 -6.36 -20.17 14.55
N GLY A 122 -7.22 -21.18 14.49
CA GLY A 122 -8.67 -20.99 14.37
C GLY A 122 -9.36 -20.29 15.57
N HIS A 123 -8.66 -20.09 16.68
CA HIS A 123 -9.20 -19.51 17.90
C HIS A 123 -8.75 -18.05 18.16
N GLU A 124 -7.77 -17.54 17.42
CA GLU A 124 -7.05 -16.29 17.74
C GLU A 124 -6.69 -15.55 16.44
N PRO A 125 -6.71 -14.19 16.37
CA PRO A 125 -7.26 -13.23 17.34
C PRO A 125 -8.80 -13.09 17.26
N GLY A 126 -9.44 -12.23 18.06
CA GLY A 126 -10.89 -12.02 18.07
C GLY A 126 -11.50 -11.42 16.78
N ASN A 127 -12.77 -11.00 16.82
CA ASN A 127 -13.36 -10.21 15.72
C ASN A 127 -13.00 -8.73 15.86
N ILE A 128 -12.95 -8.01 14.73
CA ILE A 128 -12.90 -6.55 14.75
C ILE A 128 -14.28 -6.02 15.16
N VAL A 129 -14.33 -5.23 16.23
CA VAL A 129 -15.58 -4.64 16.74
C VAL A 129 -15.37 -3.13 16.85
N ALA A 130 -16.20 -2.37 16.13
CA ALA A 130 -16.14 -0.90 16.13
C ALA A 130 -14.73 -0.34 15.84
N GLY A 131 -14.04 -0.90 14.84
CA GLY A 131 -12.68 -0.47 14.46
C GLY A 131 -11.58 -0.89 15.45
N THR A 132 -11.89 -1.78 16.40
CA THR A 132 -10.92 -2.29 17.38
C THR A 132 -10.74 -3.79 17.22
N LEU A 133 -9.49 -4.25 17.16
CA LEU A 133 -9.12 -5.65 17.30
C LEU A 133 -8.38 -5.85 18.61
N ASN A 134 -8.90 -6.74 19.46
CA ASN A 134 -8.16 -7.26 20.60
C ASN A 134 -7.64 -8.65 20.21
N ALA A 135 -6.32 -8.73 20.04
CA ALA A 135 -5.62 -9.93 19.66
C ALA A 135 -4.91 -10.54 20.87
N ASN A 136 -5.22 -11.79 21.16
CA ASN A 136 -4.51 -12.62 22.12
C ASN A 136 -3.92 -13.77 21.31
N TRP A 137 -2.62 -13.99 21.45
CA TRP A 137 -1.89 -15.07 20.80
C TRP A 137 -1.18 -15.91 21.84
N LEU A 138 -1.19 -17.22 21.61
CA LEU A 138 -0.52 -18.23 22.42
C LEU A 138 0.17 -19.24 21.50
N TRP A 139 1.50 -19.16 21.40
CA TRP A 139 2.27 -20.11 20.59
C TRP A 139 3.15 -21.02 21.45
N TRP A 140 3.47 -22.18 20.90
CA TRP A 140 4.31 -23.21 21.52
C TRP A 140 5.65 -23.29 20.80
N GLY A 141 6.64 -23.92 21.44
CA GLY A 141 7.94 -24.21 20.86
C GLY A 141 7.85 -25.10 19.64
N CYS A 142 7.77 -24.47 18.47
CA CYS A 142 7.72 -25.01 17.11
C CYS A 142 7.06 -24.04 16.14
N CYS A 143 6.36 -23.03 16.66
CA CYS A 143 5.19 -22.51 15.99
C CYS A 143 5.20 -20.99 16.07
N THR A 144 4.79 -20.36 14.99
CA THR A 144 4.56 -18.92 14.94
C THR A 144 3.10 -18.65 15.24
N ASP A 145 2.74 -17.39 15.37
CA ASP A 145 1.35 -16.96 15.31
C ASP A 145 1.24 -15.67 14.49
N GLY A 146 0.03 -15.29 14.10
CA GLY A 146 -0.16 -14.08 13.34
C GLY A 146 -1.55 -13.88 12.78
N VAL A 147 -1.73 -12.73 12.15
CA VAL A 147 -2.99 -12.31 11.53
C VAL A 147 -2.71 -11.49 10.28
N VAL A 148 -3.61 -11.59 9.31
CA VAL A 148 -3.70 -10.64 8.20
C VAL A 148 -5.07 -9.96 8.21
N ILE A 149 -5.06 -8.64 8.12
CA ILE A 149 -6.25 -7.79 8.06
C ILE A 149 -6.24 -7.10 6.70
N ASP A 150 -7.17 -7.50 5.83
CA ASP A 150 -7.41 -6.84 4.54
C ASP A 150 -8.37 -5.66 4.71
N GLY A 151 -8.55 -4.88 3.64
CA GLY A 151 -9.51 -3.76 3.62
C GLY A 151 -8.99 -2.51 4.32
N MET A 152 -7.68 -2.27 4.30
CA MET A 152 -7.05 -1.07 4.89
C MET A 152 -7.17 0.15 3.94
N ASP A 153 -8.39 0.45 3.51
CA ASP A 153 -8.70 1.44 2.49
C ASP A 153 -8.79 2.87 3.05
N GLY A 154 -8.45 3.85 2.20
CA GLY A 154 -8.61 5.27 2.51
C GLY A 154 -7.65 5.78 3.59
N GLU A 155 -8.03 6.89 4.23
CA GLU A 155 -7.29 7.43 5.37
C GLU A 155 -7.69 6.73 6.65
N TRP A 156 -6.70 6.40 7.47
CA TRP A 156 -6.88 5.77 8.76
C TRP A 156 -5.68 6.03 9.65
N GLN A 157 -5.88 5.92 10.96
CA GLN A 157 -4.80 5.87 11.95
C GLN A 157 -5.12 4.72 12.89
N VAL A 158 -4.21 3.77 12.97
CA VAL A 158 -4.24 2.66 13.91
C VAL A 158 -3.27 2.96 15.04
N ASP A 159 -3.79 3.04 16.25
CA ASP A 159 -2.98 3.05 17.47
C ASP A 159 -2.82 1.59 17.93
N VAL A 160 -1.58 1.18 18.18
CA VAL A 160 -1.21 -0.17 18.56
C VAL A 160 -0.68 -0.14 19.99
N GLU A 161 -1.35 -0.86 20.88
CA GLU A 161 -0.97 -1.00 22.29
C GLU A 161 -0.59 -2.45 22.57
N LEU A 162 0.64 -2.66 23.02
CA LEU A 162 1.13 -3.93 23.49
C LEU A 162 0.91 -4.05 25.00
N THR A 163 -0.21 -4.66 25.38
CA THR A 163 -0.67 -4.67 26.79
C THR A 163 0.07 -5.67 27.68
N SER A 164 0.49 -6.81 27.13
CA SER A 164 1.27 -7.83 27.84
C SER A 164 1.87 -8.84 26.86
N TYR A 165 3.07 -9.31 27.16
CA TYR A 165 3.74 -10.33 26.34
C TYR A 165 4.79 -11.11 27.14
N THR A 166 5.02 -12.35 26.72
CA THR A 166 6.08 -13.23 27.20
C THR A 166 6.67 -13.95 25.99
N GLY A 167 7.98 -14.19 25.97
CA GLY A 167 8.63 -14.87 24.83
C GLY A 167 8.86 -13.98 23.61
N ILE A 168 8.57 -12.67 23.68
CA ILE A 168 8.98 -11.71 22.65
C ILE A 168 9.94 -10.70 23.28
N ASN A 169 11.11 -10.56 22.65
CA ASN A 169 12.18 -9.66 23.07
C ASN A 169 12.26 -8.42 22.19
N ASN A 170 11.77 -8.49 20.94
CA ASN A 170 11.87 -7.41 19.97
C ASN A 170 10.59 -7.25 19.14
N TRP A 171 10.32 -6.01 18.75
CA TRP A 171 9.19 -5.64 17.89
C TRP A 171 9.68 -4.77 16.74
N TYR A 172 9.32 -5.14 15.52
CA TYR A 172 9.71 -4.39 14.33
C TYR A 172 8.54 -4.14 13.39
N PHE A 173 8.54 -2.94 12.79
CA PHE A 173 7.77 -2.67 11.60
C PHE A 173 8.64 -2.90 10.37
N LEU A 174 8.16 -3.73 9.45
CA LEU A 174 8.83 -4.03 8.19
C LEU A 174 8.38 -3.07 7.09
N THR A 175 9.33 -2.59 6.31
CA THR A 175 9.08 -1.61 5.24
C THR A 175 10.09 -1.76 4.10
N GLY A 176 9.77 -1.27 2.91
CA GLY A 176 10.71 -1.27 1.77
C GLY A 176 10.58 -2.48 0.86
N ASP A 177 11.71 -3.10 0.51
CA ASP A 177 11.75 -4.23 -0.44
C ASP A 177 11.13 -5.49 0.16
N VAL A 178 10.21 -6.10 -0.59
CA VAL A 178 9.51 -7.34 -0.22
C VAL A 178 10.40 -8.60 -0.18
N ASN A 179 11.66 -8.52 -0.61
CA ASN A 179 12.63 -9.61 -0.51
C ASN A 179 13.73 -9.35 0.53
N ALA A 180 13.85 -8.11 1.00
CA ALA A 180 14.88 -7.65 1.93
C ALA A 180 14.37 -6.41 2.66
N PRO A 181 13.43 -6.58 3.61
CA PRO A 181 12.74 -5.47 4.23
C PRO A 181 13.68 -4.73 5.19
N ASP A 182 13.54 -3.41 5.23
CA ASP A 182 14.09 -2.60 6.30
C ASP A 182 13.26 -2.80 7.57
N ARG A 183 13.92 -2.62 8.73
CA ARG A 183 13.32 -2.80 10.06
C ARG A 183 13.29 -1.48 10.82
N ILE A 184 12.12 -1.12 11.33
CA ILE A 184 11.95 0.00 12.26
C ILE A 184 11.62 -0.60 13.62
N ALA A 185 12.47 -0.37 14.62
CA ALA A 185 12.21 -0.81 15.99
C ALA A 185 10.98 -0.09 16.55
N LEU A 186 10.06 -0.87 17.12
CA LEU A 186 8.82 -0.38 17.72
C LEU A 186 8.96 -0.22 19.23
N SER A 187 8.24 0.76 19.78
CA SER A 187 7.93 0.85 21.22
C SER A 187 6.70 0.00 21.55
N ASP A 188 6.44 -0.22 22.83
CA ASP A 188 5.23 -0.95 23.28
C ASP A 188 3.94 -0.25 22.81
N ASP A 189 3.96 1.08 22.73
CA ASP A 189 2.90 1.89 22.15
C ASP A 189 3.40 2.60 20.89
N PHE A 190 2.71 2.43 19.77
CA PHE A 190 3.03 3.13 18.53
C PHE A 190 1.79 3.34 17.67
N SER A 191 1.88 4.23 16.69
CA SER A 191 0.78 4.49 15.76
C SER A 191 1.23 4.31 14.32
N VAL A 192 0.33 3.82 13.47
CA VAL A 192 0.53 3.75 12.01
C VAL A 192 -0.64 4.45 11.35
N ARG A 193 -0.41 5.17 10.25
CA ARG A 193 -1.48 5.84 9.52
C ARG A 193 -1.31 5.81 8.02
N ALA A 194 -2.43 5.95 7.33
CA ALA A 194 -2.52 6.34 5.93
C ALA A 194 -3.15 7.73 5.85
N ILE A 195 -2.50 8.64 5.13
CA ILE A 195 -2.99 10.00 4.87
C ILE A 195 -2.95 10.28 3.38
N ASP A 196 -3.83 11.15 2.86
CA ASP A 196 -3.72 11.56 1.46
C ASP A 196 -2.35 12.21 1.21
N GLY A 197 -1.61 11.64 0.27
CA GLY A 197 -0.43 12.26 -0.28
C GLY A 197 -0.80 13.44 -1.15
N ALA A 198 0.16 14.36 -1.31
CA ALA A 198 0.00 15.46 -2.24
C ALA A 198 -0.40 14.92 -3.63
N SER A 199 -1.47 15.49 -4.19
CA SER A 199 -2.00 15.06 -5.47
C SER A 199 -0.96 15.26 -6.58
N ILE A 200 -0.59 14.16 -7.25
CA ILE A 200 0.34 14.21 -8.37
C ILE A 200 -0.48 14.46 -9.64
N PRO A 201 -0.23 15.54 -10.41
CA PRO A 201 -0.91 15.76 -11.67
C PRO A 201 -0.58 14.62 -12.64
N VAL A 202 -1.56 13.78 -12.96
CA VAL A 202 -1.37 12.76 -13.99
C VAL A 202 -1.42 13.47 -15.34
N PRO A 203 -0.44 13.28 -16.24
CA PRO A 203 -0.53 13.80 -17.60
C PRO A 203 -1.76 13.18 -18.24
N ALA A 204 -2.76 14.01 -18.51
CA ALA A 204 -4.00 13.49 -19.03
C ALA A 204 -3.76 12.81 -20.39
N PRO A 205 -4.35 11.63 -20.65
CA PRO A 205 -4.10 10.86 -21.87
C PRO A 205 -4.30 11.68 -23.15
N LEU A 206 -5.26 12.60 -23.16
CA LEU A 206 -5.52 13.53 -24.27
C LEU A 206 -4.35 14.49 -24.56
N ALA A 207 -3.56 14.89 -23.55
CA ALA A 207 -2.36 15.69 -23.76
C ALA A 207 -1.27 14.89 -24.49
N LEU A 208 -1.11 13.59 -24.17
CA LEU A 208 -0.23 12.67 -24.89
C LEU A 208 -0.68 12.46 -26.34
N PHE A 209 -1.98 12.24 -26.57
CA PHE A 209 -2.52 12.11 -27.93
C PHE A 209 -2.45 13.40 -28.75
N ALA A 210 -2.67 14.56 -28.13
CA ALA A 210 -2.55 15.86 -28.81
C ALA A 210 -1.11 16.14 -29.25
N LEU A 211 -0.12 15.87 -28.40
CA LEU A 211 1.29 15.99 -28.74
C LEU A 211 1.69 15.01 -29.86
N GLY A 212 1.22 13.76 -29.77
CA GLY A 212 1.42 12.76 -30.83
C GLY A 212 0.82 13.20 -32.17
N GLY A 213 -0.41 13.72 -32.17
CA GLY A 213 -1.10 14.24 -33.35
C GLY A 213 -0.40 15.45 -33.98
N VAL A 214 0.08 16.38 -33.16
CA VAL A 214 0.89 17.53 -33.63
C VAL A 214 2.18 17.05 -34.29
N GLY A 215 2.86 16.06 -33.71
CA GLY A 215 4.06 15.45 -34.31
C GLY A 215 3.81 14.85 -35.70
N VAL A 216 2.69 14.13 -35.87
CA VAL A 216 2.30 13.55 -37.16
C VAL A 216 1.96 14.64 -38.19
N LEU A 217 1.23 15.69 -37.78
CA LEU A 217 0.87 16.81 -38.66
C LEU A 217 2.10 17.60 -39.13
N LEU A 218 3.05 17.86 -38.22
CA LEU A 218 4.32 18.54 -38.56
C LEU A 218 5.17 17.69 -39.50
N ARG A 219 5.20 16.36 -39.32
CA ARG A 219 5.93 15.44 -40.21
C ARG A 219 5.35 15.43 -41.63
N ASN A 220 4.03 15.42 -41.77
CA ASN A 220 3.39 15.42 -43.09
C ASN A 220 3.60 16.75 -43.84
N ARG A 221 3.65 17.89 -43.14
CA ARG A 221 3.97 19.19 -43.76
C ARG A 221 5.39 19.30 -44.30
N ARG A 222 6.37 18.61 -43.70
CA ARG A 222 7.75 18.58 -44.22
C ARG A 222 7.88 17.76 -45.50
N ARG A 223 7.13 16.66 -45.63
CA ARG A 223 7.12 15.82 -46.85
C ARG A 223 6.44 16.47 -48.04
N ALA A 224 5.47 17.35 -47.83
CA ALA A 224 4.77 18.04 -48.91
C ALA A 224 5.53 19.25 -49.49
N ARG A 225 6.71 19.58 -48.95
CA ARG A 225 7.52 20.74 -49.35
C ARG A 225 8.89 20.38 -49.94
N GLY A 226 9.22 19.09 -50.02
CA GLY A 226 10.37 18.57 -50.76
C GLY A 226 9.86 17.89 -52.01
#